data_AF-A0A945LCI2-F1
#
_entry.id   AF-A0A945LCI2-F1
#
_cell.length_a   1.000
_cell.length_b   1.000
_cell.length_c   1.000
_cell.angle_alpha   90.00
_cell.angle_beta   90.00
_cell.angle_gamma   90.00
#
_symmetry.space_group_name_H-M   'P 1'
#
loop_
_entity.id
_entity.type
_entity.pdbx_description
1 polymer ?
#
loop_
_entity_poly.entity_id
_entity_poly.type
_entity_poly.pdbx_seq_one_letter_code
_entity_poly.pdbx_strand_id
1 'polypeptide(L)'
;MVKYKVSAVSYLNTVPFIHGLKQSELIHNIDLQLDYPSICADKLINGTVDLALVPVAVIPKLKDSYIISDYCIGADGAVDTVCLYSDVPITEIESIGLDYQSRTSVALLKILLKE
;
A
#
# COMPACT_ATOMS: atom_id res chain seq x y z
N MET A 1 -3.76 -4.38 29.25
CA MET A 1 -3.91 -3.31 28.24
C MET A 1 -4.30 -3.94 26.92
N VAL A 2 -5.27 -3.38 26.22
CA VAL A 2 -5.62 -3.82 24.86
C VAL A 2 -4.49 -3.38 23.94
N LYS A 3 -3.92 -4.32 23.15
CA LYS A 3 -2.98 -3.98 22.08
C LYS A 3 -3.74 -3.92 20.77
N TYR A 4 -3.72 -2.77 20.10
CA TYR A 4 -4.30 -2.64 18.76
C TYR A 4 -3.41 -3.35 17.74
N LYS A 5 -4.00 -4.19 16.89
CA LYS A 5 -3.28 -4.88 15.83
C LYS A 5 -3.09 -3.94 14.65
N VAL A 6 -1.85 -3.62 14.33
CA VAL A 6 -1.49 -2.67 13.27
C VAL A 6 -0.66 -3.39 12.23
N SER A 7 -1.08 -3.36 10.97
CA SER A 7 -0.26 -3.85 9.86
C SER A 7 0.34 -2.69 9.07
N ALA A 8 1.64 -2.74 8.82
CA ALA A 8 2.32 -1.72 8.04
C ALA A 8 3.16 -2.35 6.94
N VAL A 9 3.23 -1.66 5.79
CA VAL A 9 3.97 -2.14 4.63
C VAL A 9 5.47 -2.18 4.95
N SER A 10 6.16 -3.24 4.54
CA SER A 10 7.61 -3.42 4.70
C SER A 10 8.37 -3.08 3.41
N TYR A 11 8.26 -1.85 2.92
CA TYR A 11 9.03 -1.34 1.77
C TYR A 11 9.94 -0.19 2.18
N LEU A 12 10.91 0.15 1.33
CA LEU A 12 11.86 1.23 1.62
C LEU A 12 11.18 2.58 1.90
N ASN A 13 10.09 2.86 1.17
CA ASN A 13 9.33 4.10 1.34
C ASN A 13 8.57 4.21 2.67
N THR A 14 8.42 3.12 3.44
CA THR A 14 7.83 3.13 4.78
C THR A 14 8.85 3.09 5.91
N VAL A 15 10.12 2.85 5.63
CA VAL A 15 11.17 2.72 6.66
C VAL A 15 11.18 3.92 7.63
N PRO A 16 11.11 5.19 7.18
CA PRO A 16 11.05 6.33 8.11
C PRO A 16 9.83 6.29 9.03
N PHE A 17 8.66 5.92 8.50
CA PHE A 17 7.42 5.82 9.27
C PHE A 17 7.50 4.71 10.32
N ILE A 18 7.97 3.52 9.94
CA ILE A 18 8.16 2.39 10.86
C ILE A 18 9.19 2.73 11.95
N HIS A 19 10.27 3.43 11.59
CA HIS A 19 11.27 3.87 12.53
C HIS A 19 10.68 4.81 13.58
N GLY A 20 9.91 5.82 13.16
CA GLY A 20 9.20 6.74 14.06
C GLY A 20 8.22 6.02 14.99
N LEU A 21 7.44 5.06 14.48
CA LEU A 21 6.55 4.24 15.30
C LEU A 21 7.30 3.47 16.39
N LYS A 22 8.42 2.82 16.03
CA LYS A 22 9.24 2.04 16.97
C LYS A 22 9.91 2.89 18.05
N GLN A 23 10.17 4.17 17.77
CA GLN A 23 10.74 5.11 18.75
C GLN A 23 9.68 5.81 19.60
N SER A 24 8.40 5.70 19.23
CA SER A 24 7.30 6.32 19.97
C SER A 24 6.79 5.42 21.10
N GLU A 25 6.26 6.03 22.16
CA GLU A 25 5.58 5.33 23.26
C GLU A 25 4.37 4.49 22.79
N LEU A 26 3.82 4.79 21.60
CA LEU A 26 2.72 4.03 21.00
C LEU A 26 3.07 2.56 20.77
N ILE A 27 4.37 2.23 20.60
CA ILE A 27 4.81 0.85 20.34
C ILE A 27 4.41 -0.10 21.47
N HIS A 28 4.21 0.41 22.70
CA HIS A 28 3.76 -0.38 23.84
C HIS A 28 2.27 -0.72 23.80
N ASN A 29 1.48 0.06 23.04
CA ASN A 29 0.03 -0.06 22.90
C ASN A 29 -0.41 -0.75 21.60
N ILE A 30 0.52 -1.10 20.71
CA ILE A 30 0.23 -1.74 19.42
C ILE A 30 0.95 -3.08 19.29
N ASP A 31 0.35 -3.98 18.52
CA ASP A 31 0.98 -5.16 17.94
C ASP A 31 1.29 -4.86 16.47
N LEU A 32 2.52 -4.41 16.20
CA LEU A 32 2.95 -4.00 14.86
C LEU A 32 3.42 -5.19 14.03
N GLN A 33 2.71 -5.46 12.94
CA GLN A 33 3.00 -6.50 11.97
C GLN A 33 3.53 -5.87 10.68
N LEU A 34 4.67 -6.35 10.19
CA LEU A 34 5.29 -5.86 8.97
C LEU A 34 5.05 -6.86 7.84
N ASP A 35 4.35 -6.44 6.80
CA ASP A 35 3.95 -7.30 5.68
C ASP A 35 4.07 -6.59 4.32
N TYR A 36 3.89 -7.32 3.22
CA TYR A 36 3.74 -6.72 1.88
C TYR A 36 2.34 -6.10 1.72
N PRO A 37 2.14 -5.10 0.83
CA PRO A 37 0.88 -4.35 0.77
C PRO A 37 -0.36 -5.20 0.47
N SER A 38 -0.22 -6.27 -0.33
CA SER A 38 -1.30 -7.22 -0.61
C SER A 38 -1.78 -7.92 0.66
N ILE A 39 -0.85 -8.30 1.54
CA ILE A 39 -1.16 -8.94 2.83
C ILE A 39 -1.77 -7.94 3.81
N CYS A 40 -1.23 -6.71 3.91
CA CYS A 40 -1.83 -5.64 4.73
C CYS A 40 -3.30 -5.42 4.34
N ALA A 41 -3.57 -5.38 3.03
CA ALA A 41 -4.91 -5.22 2.49
C ALA A 41 -5.84 -6.38 2.88
N ASP A 42 -5.37 -7.62 2.74
CA ASP A 42 -6.18 -8.81 3.05
C ASP A 42 -6.44 -8.93 4.56
N LYS A 43 -5.47 -8.55 5.39
CA LYS A 43 -5.65 -8.48 6.84
C LYS A 43 -6.74 -7.47 7.22
N LEU A 44 -6.72 -6.28 6.62
CA LEU A 44 -7.72 -5.25 6.89
C LEU A 44 -9.12 -5.65 6.39
N ILE A 45 -9.23 -6.19 5.16
CA ILE A 45 -10.50 -6.65 4.59
C ILE A 45 -11.14 -7.72 5.47
N ASN A 46 -10.34 -8.65 5.99
CA ASN A 46 -10.82 -9.76 6.82
C ASN A 46 -10.95 -9.41 8.31
N GLY A 47 -10.67 -8.17 8.71
CA GLY A 47 -10.75 -7.72 10.11
C GLY A 47 -9.75 -8.43 11.04
N THR A 48 -8.63 -8.92 10.53
CA THR A 48 -7.60 -9.56 11.36
C THR A 48 -6.66 -8.54 12.02
N VAL A 49 -6.68 -7.29 11.53
CA VAL A 49 -6.01 -6.12 12.10
C VAL A 49 -6.99 -4.96 12.22
N ASP A 50 -6.75 -4.08 13.20
CA ASP A 50 -7.62 -2.94 13.50
C ASP A 50 -7.27 -1.72 12.62
N LEU A 51 -5.99 -1.58 12.27
CA LEU A 51 -5.45 -0.52 11.45
C LEU A 51 -4.43 -1.07 10.48
N ALA A 52 -4.42 -0.57 9.24
CA ALA A 52 -3.38 -0.92 8.29
C ALA A 52 -3.01 0.22 7.34
N LEU A 53 -1.71 0.30 7.03
CA LEU A 53 -1.22 1.05 5.87
C LEU A 53 -1.43 0.18 4.63
N VAL A 54 -2.34 0.58 3.74
CA VAL A 54 -2.77 -0.23 2.60
C VAL A 54 -2.74 0.56 1.29
N PRO A 55 -2.62 -0.11 0.13
CA PRO A 55 -2.79 0.55 -1.17
C PRO A 55 -4.18 1.16 -1.32
N VAL A 56 -4.31 2.36 -1.91
CA VAL A 56 -5.60 3.06 -2.09
C VAL A 56 -6.64 2.23 -2.87
N ALA A 57 -6.19 1.36 -3.78
CA ALA A 57 -7.05 0.44 -4.53
C ALA A 57 -7.81 -0.60 -3.65
N VAL A 58 -7.52 -0.65 -2.34
CA VAL A 58 -8.21 -1.48 -1.36
C VAL A 58 -9.49 -0.82 -0.85
N ILE A 59 -9.55 0.52 -0.84
CA ILE A 59 -10.68 1.29 -0.26
C ILE A 59 -12.04 0.82 -0.80
N PRO A 60 -12.25 0.65 -2.13
CA PRO A 60 -13.54 0.21 -2.65
C PRO A 60 -13.93 -1.23 -2.29
N LYS A 61 -12.98 -2.02 -1.74
CA LYS A 61 -13.20 -3.42 -1.34
C LYS A 61 -13.54 -3.56 0.14
N LEU A 62 -13.40 -2.49 0.92
CA LEU A 62 -13.75 -2.48 2.33
C LEU A 62 -15.26 -2.25 2.47
N LYS A 63 -15.90 -3.01 3.37
CA LYS A 63 -17.33 -2.83 3.67
C LYS A 63 -17.60 -1.44 4.24
N ASP A 64 -16.76 -1.02 5.17
CA ASP A 64 -16.75 0.30 5.79
C ASP A 64 -15.29 0.76 5.79
N SER A 65 -15.01 1.96 5.28
CA SER A 65 -13.65 2.49 5.19
C SER A 65 -13.54 3.85 5.87
N TYR A 66 -12.49 4.00 6.69
CA TYR A 66 -12.20 5.24 7.41
C TYR A 66 -10.72 5.59 7.19
N ILE A 67 -10.47 6.77 6.65
CA ILE A 67 -9.13 7.35 6.59
C ILE A 67 -8.97 8.13 7.90
N ILE A 68 -8.03 7.71 8.74
CA ILE A 68 -7.87 8.22 10.11
C ILE A 68 -6.72 9.23 10.28
N SER A 69 -6.11 9.64 9.16
CA SER A 69 -4.92 10.50 9.15
C SER A 69 -4.85 11.30 7.86
N ASP A 70 -4.30 12.52 7.96
CA ASP A 70 -3.98 13.36 6.80
C ASP A 70 -2.66 12.95 6.10
N TYR A 71 -1.98 11.91 6.61
CA TYR A 71 -0.71 11.44 6.08
C TYR A 71 -0.87 10.14 5.27
N CYS A 72 -0.15 10.06 4.15
CA CYS A 72 -0.10 8.87 3.30
C CYS A 72 1.27 8.70 2.65
N ILE A 73 1.46 7.57 1.96
CA ILE A 73 2.55 7.45 0.96
C ILE A 73 2.00 7.94 -0.36
N GLY A 74 2.53 9.05 -0.85
CA GLY A 74 2.16 9.64 -2.12
C GLY A 74 3.32 10.44 -2.71
N ALA A 75 3.11 10.93 -3.92
CA ALA A 75 4.06 11.80 -4.62
C ALA A 75 3.30 12.81 -5.47
N ASP A 76 3.93 13.96 -5.72
CA ASP A 76 3.52 14.91 -6.75
C ASP A 76 4.52 14.81 -7.91
N GLY A 77 4.03 14.38 -9.07
CA GLY A 77 4.86 14.08 -10.23
C GLY A 77 5.45 12.65 -10.26
N ALA A 78 6.64 12.52 -10.85
CA ALA A 78 7.27 11.23 -11.11
C ALA A 78 7.79 10.54 -9.84
N VAL A 79 7.79 9.20 -9.86
CA VAL A 79 8.38 8.36 -8.82
C VAL A 79 9.30 7.32 -9.44
N ASP A 80 10.40 7.00 -8.76
CA ASP A 80 11.40 6.04 -9.28
C ASP A 80 11.02 4.58 -9.07
N THR A 81 9.98 4.31 -8.28
CA THR A 81 9.65 2.95 -7.80
C THR A 81 8.36 2.38 -8.39
N VAL A 82 7.70 3.11 -9.29
CA VAL A 82 6.49 2.65 -10.00
C VAL A 82 6.69 2.90 -11.49
N CYS A 83 7.11 1.85 -12.21
CA CYS A 83 7.56 1.97 -13.59
C CYS A 83 6.91 0.91 -14.47
N LEU A 84 6.67 1.26 -15.74
CA LEU A 84 6.39 0.31 -16.81
C LEU A 84 7.65 0.23 -17.69
N TYR A 85 8.20 -0.96 -17.84
CA TYR A 85 9.36 -1.21 -18.71
C TYR A 85 8.90 -1.93 -19.96
N SER A 86 9.48 -1.56 -21.11
CA SER A 86 9.16 -2.16 -22.40
C SER A 86 10.35 -2.01 -23.35
N ASP A 87 10.59 -3.04 -24.17
CA ASP A 87 11.56 -3.01 -25.26
C ASP A 87 11.01 -2.32 -26.52
N VAL A 88 9.70 -2.06 -26.56
CA VAL A 88 8.99 -1.40 -27.67
C VAL A 88 8.17 -0.20 -27.19
N PRO A 89 7.80 0.75 -28.06
CA PRO A 89 6.89 1.83 -27.70
C PRO A 89 5.56 1.32 -27.12
N ILE A 90 4.94 2.10 -26.23
CA ILE A 90 3.70 1.69 -25.53
C ILE A 90 2.56 1.28 -26.47
N THR A 91 2.50 1.88 -27.66
CA THR A 91 1.51 1.61 -28.70
C THR A 91 1.69 0.26 -29.40
N GLU A 92 2.86 -0.36 -29.24
CA GLU A 92 3.22 -1.66 -29.84
C GLU A 92 3.17 -2.81 -28.82
N ILE A 93 2.85 -2.52 -27.56
CA ILE A 93 2.78 -3.54 -26.51
C ILE A 93 1.52 -4.39 -26.69
N GLU A 94 1.68 -5.69 -26.93
CA GLU A 94 0.56 -6.64 -27.02
C GLU A 94 0.12 -7.20 -25.67
N SER A 95 1.05 -7.31 -24.70
CA SER A 95 0.76 -7.83 -23.36
C SER A 95 1.69 -7.23 -22.31
N ILE A 96 1.18 -7.09 -21.07
CA ILE A 96 1.92 -6.55 -19.93
C ILE A 96 1.86 -7.53 -18.77
N GLY A 97 3.03 -7.93 -18.26
CA GLY A 97 3.15 -8.67 -17.01
C GLY A 97 2.87 -7.75 -15.82
N LEU A 98 1.96 -8.17 -14.93
CA LEU A 98 1.55 -7.36 -13.78
C LEU A 98 2.22 -7.86 -12.49
N ASP A 99 2.72 -6.93 -11.68
CA ASP A 99 3.24 -7.24 -10.35
C ASP A 99 2.11 -7.68 -9.41
N TYR A 100 2.16 -8.93 -8.94
CA TYR A 100 1.17 -9.52 -8.04
C TYR A 100 1.17 -8.89 -6.64
N GLN A 101 2.25 -8.22 -6.25
CA GLN A 101 2.37 -7.56 -4.95
C GLN A 101 1.73 -6.16 -4.95
N SER A 102 1.47 -5.57 -6.13
CA SER A 102 0.89 -4.24 -6.25
C SER A 102 -0.56 -4.25 -6.72
N ARG A 103 -1.43 -3.62 -5.91
CA ARG A 103 -2.85 -3.39 -6.28
C ARG A 103 -3.08 -2.01 -6.89
N THR A 104 -2.35 -0.99 -6.43
CA THR A 104 -2.58 0.41 -6.84
C THR A 104 -1.89 0.76 -8.14
N SER A 105 -0.61 0.43 -8.33
CA SER A 105 0.06 0.74 -9.60
C SER A 105 -0.57 -0.01 -10.77
N VAL A 106 -1.02 -1.25 -10.55
CA VAL A 106 -1.77 -2.03 -11.55
C VAL A 106 -3.10 -1.36 -11.91
N ALA A 107 -3.82 -0.82 -10.91
CA ALA A 107 -5.05 -0.08 -11.16
C ALA A 107 -4.77 1.21 -11.96
N LEU A 108 -3.75 1.97 -11.57
CA LEU A 108 -3.34 3.20 -12.27
C LEU A 108 -2.93 2.92 -13.72
N LEU A 109 -2.10 1.90 -13.96
CA LEU A 109 -1.71 1.47 -15.30
C LEU A 109 -2.92 1.22 -16.20
N LYS A 110 -3.93 0.51 -15.70
CA LYS A 110 -5.17 0.21 -16.44
C LYS A 110 -6.02 1.45 -16.72
N ILE A 111 -5.91 2.51 -15.91
CA ILE A 111 -6.58 3.78 -16.16
C ILE A 111 -5.83 4.51 -17.26
N LEU A 112 -4.51 4.67 -17.13
CA LEU A 112 -3.67 5.37 -18.09
C LEU A 112 -3.69 4.74 -19.49
N LEU A 113 -3.75 3.40 -19.61
CA LEU A 113 -3.85 2.72 -20.91
C LEU A 113 -5.22 2.87 -21.58
N LYS A 114 -6.24 3.39 -20.88
CA LYS A 114 -7.57 3.65 -21.44
C LYS A 114 -7.76 5.10 -21.86
N GLU A 115 -6.89 6.01 -21.40
CA GLU A 115 -6.85 7.41 -21.82
C GLU A 115 -6.16 7.55 -23.17
#